data_AF-A0A0R2VTE6-F1
#
_entry.id   AF-A0A0R2VTE6-F1
#
_cell.length_a   1.000
_cell.length_b   1.000
_cell.length_c   1.000
_cell.angle_alpha   90.00
_cell.angle_beta   90.00
_cell.angle_gamma   90.00
#
_symmetry.space_group_name_H-M   'P 1'
#
loop_
_entity.id
_entity.type
_entity.pdbx_description
1 polymer ?
#
loop_
_entity_poly.entity_id
_entity_poly.type
_entity_poly.pdbx_seq_one_letter_code
_entity_poly.pdbx_strand_id
1 'polypeptide(L)' 'MGSEDFSYMLEKCPGSYLFLGIGEGAGLHHDAYNFNDEVSPIGASFFARLVEKAQPTLQNSAKG' A
#
# COMPACT_ATOMS: atom_id res chain seq x y z
N MET A 1 17.59 4.67 -5.54
CA MET A 1 16.21 5.15 -5.69
C MET A 1 15.80 4.85 -7.13
N GLY A 2 14.69 4.13 -7.32
CA GLY A 2 14.14 3.77 -8.63
C GLY A 2 13.05 4.73 -9.09
N SER A 3 12.60 4.60 -10.34
CA SER A 3 11.40 5.25 -10.88
C SER A 3 10.17 4.36 -10.68
N GLU A 4 9.01 4.96 -10.43
CA GLU A 4 7.73 4.29 -10.23
C GLU A 4 6.64 5.09 -10.95
N ASP A 5 5.78 4.44 -11.74
CA ASP A 5 4.79 5.13 -12.57
C ASP A 5 3.54 5.57 -11.78
N PHE A 6 3.42 5.12 -10.52
CA PHE A 6 2.38 5.55 -9.58
C PHE A 6 2.34 7.08 -9.39
N SER A 7 3.44 7.80 -9.66
CA SER A 7 3.43 9.28 -9.65
C SER A 7 2.37 9.87 -10.59
N TYR A 8 2.12 9.24 -11.75
CA TYR A 8 1.09 9.70 -12.68
C TYR A 8 -0.32 9.57 -12.12
N MET A 9 -0.57 8.61 -11.22
CA MET A 9 -1.84 8.51 -10.50
C MET A 9 -1.99 9.66 -9.49
N LEU A 10 -0.91 9.98 -8.76
CA LEU A 10 -0.88 11.06 -7.77
C LEU A 10 -1.08 12.46 -8.39
N GLU A 11 -0.78 12.62 -9.68
CA GLU A 11 -1.12 13.84 -10.43
C GLU A 11 -2.63 14.00 -10.69
N LYS A 12 -3.41 12.91 -10.67
CA LYS A 12 -4.83 12.90 -11.02
C LYS A 12 -5.76 12.94 -9.82
N CYS A 13 -5.34 12.40 -8.68
CA CYS A 13 -6.11 12.44 -7.45
C CYS A 13 -5.22 12.43 -6.21
N PRO A 14 -5.73 12.92 -5.07
CA PRO A 14 -5.03 12.78 -3.80
C PRO A 14 -4.76 11.30 -3.51
N GLY A 15 -3.51 10.99 -3.23
CA GLY A 15 -3.08 9.62 -2.91
C GLY A 15 -1.82 9.62 -2.06
N SER A 16 -1.37 8.41 -1.72
CA SER A 16 -0.17 8.20 -0.92
C SER A 16 0.57 6.98 -1.45
N TYR A 17 1.89 7.05 -1.46
CA TYR A 17 2.80 5.94 -1.76
C TYR A 17 3.67 5.70 -0.53
N LEU A 18 3.86 4.43 -0.15
CA LEU A 18 4.58 4.05 1.06
C LEU A 18 5.41 2.79 0.81
N PHE A 19 6.47 2.65 1.60
CA PHE A 19 7.27 1.44 1.65
C PHE A 19 6.84 0.57 2.83
N LEU A 20 6.63 -0.72 2.56
CA LEU A 20 6.50 -1.74 3.60
C LEU A 20 7.87 -2.38 3.80
N GLY A 21 8.44 -2.25 5.00
CA GLY A 21 9.69 -2.91 5.33
C GLY A 21 9.51 -4.43 5.32
N ILE A 22 10.40 -5.14 4.61
CA ILE A 22 10.36 -6.62 4.50
C ILE A 22 11.49 -7.31 5.28
N GLY A 23 12.25 -6.56 6.08
CA GLY A 23 13.42 -7.06 6.79
C GLY A 23 14.73 -6.92 6.02
N GLU A 24 15.79 -7.53 6.54
CA GLU A 24 17.13 -7.52 5.95
C GLU A 24 17.20 -8.45 4.73
N GLY A 25 17.89 -8.03 3.67
CA GLY A 25 18.04 -8.82 2.45
C GLY A 25 18.65 -8.03 1.29
N ALA A 26 18.81 -8.71 0.15
CA ALA A 26 19.23 -8.04 -1.07
C ALA A 26 18.16 -7.04 -1.54
N GLY A 27 18.58 -5.93 -2.15
CA GLY A 27 17.67 -4.91 -2.68
C GLY A 27 16.96 -5.37 -3.95
N LEU A 28 15.91 -4.63 -4.34
CA LEU A 28 15.21 -4.83 -5.61
C LEU A 28 16.22 -4.83 -6.78
N HIS A 29 15.94 -5.67 -7.80
CA HIS A 29 16.78 -5.92 -8.97
C HIS A 29 18.07 -6.73 -8.74
N HIS A 30 18.34 -7.18 -7.51
CA HIS A 30 19.44 -8.11 -7.24
C HIS A 30 18.99 -9.57 -7.50
N ASP A 31 19.88 -10.42 -8.01
CA ASP A 31 19.60 -11.85 -8.28
C ASP A 31 19.27 -12.67 -7.01
N ALA A 32 19.88 -12.33 -5.89
CA ALA A 32 19.62 -12.89 -4.56
C ALA A 32 18.39 -12.28 -3.85
N TYR A 33 17.58 -11.45 -4.53
CA TYR A 33 16.35 -10.92 -3.95
C TYR A 33 15.39 -12.07 -3.62
N ASN A 34 14.93 -12.10 -2.37
CA ASN A 34 13.99 -13.09 -1.87
C ASN A 34 12.80 -12.40 -1.23
N PHE A 35 11.60 -12.81 -1.60
CA PHE A 35 10.38 -12.29 -1.00
C PHE A 35 10.25 -12.77 0.45
N ASN A 36 9.85 -11.87 1.35
CA ASN A 36 9.50 -12.23 2.71
C ASN A 36 7.99 -12.45 2.82
N ASP A 37 7.55 -13.69 2.62
CA ASP A 37 6.13 -14.08 2.63
C ASP A 37 5.45 -13.85 4.00
N GLU A 38 6.22 -13.80 5.09
CA GLU A 38 5.70 -13.50 6.43
C GLU A 38 5.13 -12.08 6.53
N VAL A 39 5.54 -11.17 5.64
CA VAL A 39 5.12 -9.76 5.63
C VAL A 39 3.89 -9.52 4.75
N SER A 40 3.57 -10.44 3.83
CA SER A 40 2.37 -10.37 2.99
C SER A 40 1.07 -10.13 3.78
N PRO A 41 0.76 -10.86 4.87
CA PRO A 41 -0.46 -10.61 5.65
C PRO A 41 -0.46 -9.23 6.32
N ILE A 42 0.71 -8.68 6.70
CA ILE A 42 0.82 -7.33 7.28
C ILE A 42 0.40 -6.29 6.24
N GLY A 43 0.98 -6.34 5.03
CA GLY A 43 0.63 -5.44 3.93
C GLY A 43 -0.84 -5.53 3.53
N ALA A 44 -1.38 -6.75 3.41
CA ALA A 44 -2.80 -6.96 3.11
C ALA A 44 -3.71 -6.36 4.19
N SER A 45 -3.39 -6.58 5.48
CA SER A 45 -4.16 -6.05 6.59
C SER A 45 -4.15 -4.52 6.63
N PHE A 46 -3.04 -3.88 6.27
CA PHE A 46 -2.96 -2.42 6.18
C PHE A 46 -3.98 -1.87 5.20
N PHE A 47 -4.03 -2.40 3.97
CA PHE A 47 -5.00 -1.94 2.96
C PHE A 47 -6.44 -2.28 3.35
N ALA A 48 -6.71 -3.47 3.90
CA ALA A 48 -8.04 -3.83 4.40
C ALA A 48 -8.53 -2.84 5.46
N ARG A 49 -7.70 -2.55 6.47
CA ARG A 49 -8.02 -1.61 7.55
C ARG A 49 -8.14 -0.17 7.06
N LEU A 50 -7.32 0.23 6.08
CA LEU A 50 -7.42 1.55 5.45
C LEU A 50 -8.79 1.73 4.79
N VAL A 51 -9.20 0.75 3.98
CA VAL A 51 -10.51 0.76 3.31
C VAL A 51 -11.63 0.73 4.34
N GLU A 52 -11.60 -0.16 5.32
CA GLU A 52 -12.62 -0.24 6.39
C GLU A 52 -12.81 1.07 7.16
N LYS A 53 -11.74 1.84 7.35
CA LYS A 53 -11.79 3.13 8.06
C LYS A 53 -12.19 4.31 7.18
N ALA A 54 -11.85 4.28 5.89
CA ALA A 54 -12.04 5.40 4.97
C ALA A 54 -13.30 5.28 4.12
N GLN A 55 -13.85 4.07 3.95
CA GLN A 55 -15.10 3.87 3.22
C GLN A 55 -16.26 4.58 3.95
N PRO A 56 -17.16 5.25 3.21
CA PRO A 56 -18.38 5.76 3.79
C PRO A 56 -19.20 4.61 4.39
N THR A 57 -19.52 4.67 5.68
CA THR A 57 -20.49 3.74 6.25
C THR A 57 -21.89 4.12 5.77
N LEU A 58 -22.76 3.14 5.52
CA LEU A 58 -24.16 3.36 5.12
C LEU A 58 -24.93 4.28 6.08
N GLN A 59 -24.44 4.47 7.32
CA GLN A 59 -25.01 5.37 8.32
C GLN A 59 -24.82 6.86 7.99
N ASN A 60 -23.86 7.22 7.15
CA ASN A 60 -23.65 8.62 6.73
C ASN A 60 -24.53 9.02 5.53
N SER A 61 -25.21 8.06 4.87
CA SER A 61 -26.08 8.32 3.72
C SER A 61 -27.53 8.65 4.12
N ALA A 62 -27.90 8.49 5.40
CA ALA A 62 -29.26 8.71 5.91
C ALA A 62 -29.46 10.07 6.63
N LYS A 63 -28.47 10.96 6.58
CA LYS A 63 -28.56 12.34 7.11
C LYS A 63 -28.60 13.38 5.97
N GLY A 64 -29.45 13.11 4.98
CA GLY A 64 -29.90 14.08 3.99
C GLY A 64 -31.26 14.64 4.39
#